data_AF-A0A2N0LAD9-F1
#
_entry.id   AF-A0A2N0LAD9-F1
#
_cell.length_a   1.000
_cell.length_b   1.000
_cell.length_c   1.000
_cell.angle_alpha   90.00
_cell.angle_beta   90.00
_cell.angle_gamma   90.00
#
_symmetry.space_group_name_H-M   'P 1'
#
loop_
_entity.id
_entity.type
_entity.pdbx_description
1 polymer ?
#
loop_
_entity_poly.entity_id
_entity_poly.type
_entity_poly.pdbx_seq_one_letter_code
_entity_poly.pdbx_strand_id
1 'polypeptide(L)'
;KILDEAAIILSPNDDGFFHDLDKSTNSVLEEIEISNHVIRRTATDDHGTKWIILTESDFMLLVSLIDKFSMRISELNLGPRMIAAVFKGEFKGTKSYWICNYRTSRYYPFVPTGSNRRDYESEMAIAEMFRINSIPVESPQNWYPLWNAPL
;
A
#
# COMPACT_ATOMS: atom_id res chain seq x y z
N LYS A 1 -6.30 3.56 -14.58
CA LYS A 1 -4.84 3.43 -14.86
C LYS A 1 -4.12 3.25 -13.54
N ILE A 2 -3.16 2.36 -13.43
CA ILE A 2 -2.34 2.24 -12.22
C ILE A 2 -1.11 3.13 -12.40
N LEU A 3 -0.69 3.79 -11.32
CA LEU A 3 0.49 4.64 -11.29
C LEU A 3 1.68 3.86 -10.71
N ASP A 4 2.84 4.48 -10.77
CA ASP A 4 4.14 3.87 -10.49
C ASP A 4 4.47 3.77 -8.99
N GLU A 5 3.61 4.21 -8.08
CA GLU A 5 3.87 4.17 -6.64
C GLU A 5 2.94 3.21 -5.89
N ALA A 6 3.53 2.44 -4.98
CA ALA A 6 2.81 1.64 -3.99
C ALA A 6 3.47 1.78 -2.61
N ALA A 7 2.72 1.45 -1.55
CA ALA A 7 3.23 1.52 -0.19
C ALA A 7 2.81 0.33 0.66
N ILE A 8 3.63 0.02 1.65
CA ILE A 8 3.28 -0.83 2.80
C ILE A 8 3.12 0.08 4.01
N ILE A 9 1.98 -0.06 4.69
CA ILE A 9 1.60 0.70 5.87
C ILE A 9 1.84 -0.17 7.10
N LEU A 10 2.59 0.35 8.07
CA LEU A 10 2.99 -0.36 9.28
C LEU A 10 2.63 0.42 10.56
N SER A 11 2.10 -0.27 11.57
CA SER A 11 1.98 0.25 12.93
C SER A 11 3.30 0.02 13.68
N PRO A 12 4.04 1.07 14.09
CA PRO A 12 5.34 0.90 14.72
C PRO A 12 5.24 0.34 16.15
N ASN A 13 6.33 -0.26 16.62
CA ASN A 13 6.58 -0.65 18.00
C ASN A 13 8.08 -0.44 18.34
N ASP A 14 8.53 -0.93 19.50
CA ASP A 14 9.92 -0.79 19.96
C ASP A 14 10.93 -1.72 19.25
N ASP A 15 10.54 -2.35 18.14
CA ASP A 15 11.45 -3.17 17.34
C ASP A 15 12.49 -2.29 16.63
N GLY A 16 13.73 -2.79 16.54
CA GLY A 16 14.82 -2.09 15.88
C GLY A 16 14.53 -1.71 14.42
N PHE A 17 13.63 -2.45 13.75
CA PHE A 17 13.13 -2.12 12.42
C PHE A 17 12.52 -0.72 12.32
N PHE A 18 11.88 -0.24 13.39
CA PHE A 18 11.20 1.06 13.40
C PHE A 18 12.05 2.21 13.93
N HIS A 19 13.15 1.92 14.63
CA HIS A 19 14.09 2.94 15.13
C HIS A 19 14.78 3.70 13.99
N ASP A 20 15.17 2.97 12.94
CA ASP A 20 15.73 3.54 11.72
C ASP A 20 15.10 2.83 10.52
N LEU A 21 13.86 3.21 10.24
CA LEU A 21 13.08 2.64 9.14
C LEU A 21 13.85 2.79 7.83
N ASP A 22 14.53 3.91 7.60
CA ASP A 22 15.26 4.10 6.36
C ASP A 22 16.39 3.08 6.19
N LYS A 23 17.16 2.81 7.23
CA LYS A 23 18.19 1.78 7.19
C LYS A 23 17.60 0.37 7.06
N SER A 24 16.61 0.02 7.87
CA SER A 24 16.02 -1.33 7.88
C SER A 24 15.42 -1.71 6.54
N THR A 25 14.70 -0.78 5.92
CA THR A 25 14.10 -0.99 4.61
C THR A 25 15.15 -1.08 3.49
N ASN A 26 16.38 -0.57 3.70
CA ASN A 26 17.46 -0.59 2.70
C ASN A 26 18.10 -1.96 2.71
N SER A 27 18.35 -2.48 3.92
CA SER A 27 18.80 -3.86 4.09
C SER A 27 17.81 -4.85 3.48
N VAL A 28 16.50 -4.65 3.67
CA VAL A 28 15.49 -5.48 3.00
C VAL A 28 15.58 -5.34 1.47
N LEU A 29 15.77 -4.13 0.94
CA LEU A 29 15.90 -3.93 -0.50
C LEU A 29 17.14 -4.63 -1.10
N GLU A 30 18.27 -4.61 -0.40
CA GLU A 30 19.52 -5.27 -0.81
C GLU A 30 19.41 -6.80 -0.82
N GLU A 31 18.58 -7.36 0.06
CA GLU A 31 18.33 -8.81 0.14
C GLU A 31 17.37 -9.31 -0.94
N ILE A 32 16.45 -8.47 -1.38
CA ILE A 32 15.49 -8.85 -2.42
C ILE A 32 16.19 -8.68 -3.77
N GLU A 33 16.37 -9.78 -4.51
CA GLU A 33 16.89 -9.74 -5.88
C GLU A 33 15.93 -8.93 -6.78
N ILE A 34 16.28 -7.68 -7.04
CA ILE A 34 15.48 -6.71 -7.79
C ILE A 34 16.32 -6.04 -8.88
N SER A 35 15.66 -5.64 -9.97
CA SER A 35 16.17 -4.73 -10.99
C SER A 35 16.77 -3.45 -10.38
N ASN A 36 17.86 -2.95 -10.97
CA ASN A 36 18.60 -1.76 -10.51
C ASN A 36 17.82 -0.41 -10.55
N HIS A 37 16.48 -0.40 -10.69
CA HIS A 37 15.69 0.80 -10.99
C HIS A 37 14.57 1.11 -9.99
N VAL A 38 14.48 0.40 -8.86
CA VAL A 38 13.46 0.70 -7.84
C VAL A 38 13.88 1.89 -7.00
N ILE A 39 13.03 2.91 -6.97
CA ILE A 39 13.18 4.04 -6.03
C ILE A 39 12.39 3.71 -4.78
N ARG A 40 13.00 3.95 -3.62
CA ARG A 40 12.35 3.76 -2.34
C ARG A 40 12.47 5.01 -1.48
N ARG A 41 11.40 5.34 -0.76
CA ARG A 41 11.40 6.34 0.32
C ARG A 41 10.56 5.86 1.49
N THR A 42 10.71 6.51 2.64
CA THR A 42 9.84 6.29 3.79
C THR A 42 9.09 7.56 4.17
N ALA A 43 7.99 7.41 4.88
CA ALA A 43 7.25 8.53 5.47
C ALA A 43 6.62 8.11 6.80
N THR A 44 6.28 9.11 7.62
CA THR A 44 5.46 8.94 8.81
C THR A 44 4.26 9.89 8.67
N ASP A 45 3.06 9.38 8.87
CA ASP A 45 1.85 10.22 8.84
C ASP A 45 1.53 10.82 10.21
N ASP A 46 0.49 11.68 10.24
CA ASP A 46 0.03 12.38 11.44
C ASP A 46 -0.45 11.44 12.56
N HIS A 47 -0.70 10.16 12.25
CA HIS A 47 -1.09 9.12 13.19
C HIS A 47 0.11 8.31 13.71
N GLY A 48 1.34 8.66 13.31
CA GLY A 48 2.56 7.95 13.67
C GLY A 48 2.76 6.65 12.89
N THR A 49 1.90 6.37 11.91
CA THR A 49 2.00 5.17 11.07
C THR A 49 3.18 5.32 10.11
N LYS A 50 3.87 4.22 9.86
CA LYS A 50 5.07 4.16 9.02
C LYS A 50 4.71 3.68 7.62
N TRP A 51 5.31 4.33 6.62
CA TRP A 51 5.07 4.06 5.22
C TRP A 51 6.39 3.71 4.54
N ILE A 52 6.45 2.54 3.93
CA ILE A 52 7.51 2.16 2.99
C ILE A 52 6.93 2.34 1.60
N ILE A 53 7.49 3.25 0.81
CA ILE A 53 6.96 3.64 -0.49
C ILE A 53 7.96 3.23 -1.56
N LEU A 54 7.47 2.44 -2.52
CA LEU A 54 8.22 1.90 -3.64
C LEU A 54 7.69 2.51 -4.92
N THR A 55 8.61 2.93 -5.79
CA THR A 55 8.29 3.40 -7.13
C THR A 55 8.88 2.45 -8.17
N GLU A 56 8.02 1.93 -9.03
CA GLU A 56 8.38 1.09 -10.18
C GLU A 56 7.37 1.33 -11.32
N SER A 57 7.91 1.53 -12.51
CA SER A 57 7.16 1.86 -13.73
C SER A 57 6.31 0.70 -14.26
N ASP A 58 6.78 -0.53 -14.07
CA ASP A 58 6.02 -1.73 -14.42
C ASP A 58 5.14 -2.17 -13.23
N PHE A 59 3.82 -2.17 -13.44
CA PHE A 59 2.88 -2.51 -12.37
C PHE A 59 3.05 -3.94 -11.86
N MET A 60 3.35 -4.92 -12.72
CA MET A 60 3.51 -6.31 -12.30
C MET A 60 4.77 -6.48 -11.44
N LEU A 61 5.84 -5.76 -11.80
CA LEU A 61 7.02 -5.67 -10.94
C LEU A 61 6.71 -4.96 -9.62
N LEU A 62 5.94 -3.87 -9.63
CA LEU A 62 5.53 -3.17 -8.42
C LEU A 62 4.73 -4.06 -7.47
N VAL A 63 3.80 -4.88 -7.97
CA VAL A 63 3.08 -5.88 -7.18
C VAL A 63 4.03 -6.91 -6.60
N SER A 64 4.95 -7.45 -7.42
CA SER A 64 5.95 -8.42 -6.95
C SER A 64 6.88 -7.84 -5.88
N LEU A 65 7.24 -6.56 -5.99
CA LEU A 65 8.05 -5.86 -5.00
C LEU A 65 7.35 -5.73 -3.67
N ILE A 66 6.09 -5.31 -3.69
CA ILE A 66 5.27 -5.22 -2.48
C ILE A 66 5.14 -6.59 -1.82
N ASP A 67 4.89 -7.65 -2.58
CA ASP A 67 4.80 -9.03 -2.06
C ASP A 67 6.11 -9.48 -1.40
N LYS A 68 7.25 -9.33 -2.09
CA LYS A 68 8.59 -9.66 -1.57
C LYS A 68 8.94 -8.87 -0.31
N PHE A 69 8.67 -7.57 -0.28
CA PHE A 69 8.87 -6.75 0.92
C PHE A 69 7.98 -7.20 2.08
N SER A 70 6.70 -7.49 1.80
CA SER A 70 5.75 -7.98 2.80
C SER A 70 6.22 -9.30 3.41
N MET A 71 6.72 -10.21 2.57
CA MET A 71 7.27 -11.49 3.00
C MET A 71 8.49 -11.29 3.92
N ARG A 72 9.46 -10.44 3.53
CA ARG A 72 10.62 -10.14 4.40
C ARG A 72 10.20 -9.52 5.73
N ILE A 73 9.27 -8.57 5.74
CA ILE A 73 8.74 -7.99 7.00
C ILE A 73 8.08 -9.07 7.87
N SER A 74 7.34 -10.00 7.25
CA SER A 74 6.74 -11.12 7.96
C SER A 74 7.79 -12.07 8.55
N GLU A 75 8.85 -12.37 7.83
CA GLU A 75 9.97 -13.22 8.29
C GLU A 75 10.76 -12.59 9.45
N LEU A 76 10.75 -11.26 9.57
CA LEU A 76 11.24 -10.53 10.74
C LEU A 76 10.29 -10.60 11.95
N ASN A 77 9.22 -11.40 11.89
CA ASN A 77 8.13 -11.48 12.88
C ASN A 77 7.34 -10.18 13.04
N LEU A 78 7.39 -9.28 12.05
CA LEU A 78 6.67 -8.00 12.05
C LEU A 78 5.37 -8.04 11.25
N GLY A 79 4.95 -9.22 10.78
CA GLY A 79 3.67 -9.40 10.08
C GLY A 79 2.45 -8.81 10.81
N PRO A 80 2.30 -8.99 12.14
CA PRO A 80 1.21 -8.37 12.92
C PRO A 80 1.21 -6.83 12.93
N ARG A 81 2.31 -6.19 12.50
CA ARG A 81 2.43 -4.73 12.38
C ARG A 81 1.99 -4.22 11.01
N MET A 82 1.81 -5.09 10.02
CA MET A 82 1.35 -4.70 8.68
C MET A 82 -0.15 -4.38 8.68
N ILE A 83 -0.49 -3.17 8.26
CA ILE A 83 -1.87 -2.66 8.19
C ILE A 83 -2.45 -2.91 6.80
N ALA A 84 -1.80 -2.36 5.78
CA ALA A 84 -2.24 -2.52 4.39
C ALA A 84 -1.11 -2.34 3.38
N ALA A 85 -1.27 -2.96 2.21
CA ALA A 85 -0.57 -2.56 1.00
C ALA A 85 -1.48 -1.61 0.20
N VAL A 86 -0.91 -0.56 -0.39
CA VAL A 86 -1.66 0.46 -1.12
C VAL A 86 -1.03 0.70 -2.47
N PHE A 87 -1.79 0.54 -3.54
CA PHE A 87 -1.38 0.89 -4.90
C PHE A 87 -2.02 2.20 -5.31
N LYS A 88 -1.21 3.15 -5.77
CA LYS A 88 -1.69 4.42 -6.32
C LYS A 88 -2.20 4.19 -7.73
N GLY A 89 -3.36 4.76 -8.04
CA GLY A 89 -3.97 4.68 -9.36
C GLY A 89 -4.75 5.93 -9.70
N GLU A 90 -5.40 5.84 -10.85
CA GLU A 90 -6.31 6.84 -11.38
C GLU A 90 -7.54 6.15 -11.95
N PHE A 91 -8.72 6.67 -11.63
CA PHE A 91 -9.99 6.22 -12.17
C PHE A 91 -10.77 7.43 -12.69
N LYS A 92 -11.15 7.39 -13.97
CA LYS A 92 -11.85 8.49 -14.66
C LYS A 92 -11.17 9.87 -14.47
N GLY A 93 -9.83 9.92 -14.51
CA GLY A 93 -9.08 11.16 -14.32
C GLY A 93 -8.92 11.62 -12.88
N THR A 94 -9.42 10.86 -11.89
CA THR A 94 -9.31 11.17 -10.46
C THR A 94 -8.37 10.20 -9.77
N LYS A 95 -7.58 10.69 -8.81
CA LYS A 95 -6.70 9.86 -7.97
C LYS A 95 -7.51 8.77 -7.26
N SER A 96 -7.01 7.55 -7.26
CA SER A 96 -7.60 6.41 -6.55
C SER A 96 -6.52 5.61 -5.83
N TYR A 97 -6.88 4.95 -4.74
CA TYR A 97 -6.02 4.01 -4.04
C TYR A 97 -6.67 2.65 -3.98
N TRP A 98 -5.90 1.61 -4.26
CA TRP A 98 -6.34 0.22 -4.21
C TRP A 98 -5.65 -0.43 -3.02
N ILE A 99 -6.41 -0.71 -1.99
CA ILE A 99 -5.88 -0.99 -0.65
C ILE A 99 -6.14 -2.46 -0.32
N CYS A 100 -5.08 -3.23 -0.11
CA CYS A 100 -5.13 -4.60 0.39
C CYS A 100 -4.97 -4.59 1.92
N ASN A 101 -5.98 -5.03 2.65
CA ASN A 101 -5.90 -5.18 4.09
C ASN A 101 -5.18 -6.49 4.44
N TYR A 102 -4.04 -6.42 5.14
CA TYR A 102 -3.26 -7.63 5.48
C TYR A 102 -3.99 -8.57 6.44
N ARG A 103 -4.87 -8.06 7.31
CA ARG A 103 -5.59 -8.88 8.30
C ARG A 103 -6.62 -9.80 7.65
N THR A 104 -7.21 -9.37 6.54
CA THR A 104 -8.32 -10.06 5.87
C THR A 104 -7.95 -10.56 4.48
N SER A 105 -6.79 -10.17 3.96
CA SER A 105 -6.33 -10.44 2.59
C SER A 105 -7.36 -10.05 1.54
N ARG A 106 -8.04 -8.91 1.76
CA ARG A 106 -9.10 -8.38 0.90
C ARG A 106 -8.81 -6.94 0.50
N TYR A 107 -9.29 -6.58 -0.69
CA TYR A 107 -9.10 -5.28 -1.30
C TYR A 107 -10.30 -4.37 -1.08
N TYR A 108 -10.04 -3.07 -1.02
CA TYR A 108 -11.05 -2.04 -1.22
C TYR A 108 -10.47 -0.82 -1.92
N PRO A 109 -11.28 -0.11 -2.70
CA PRO A 109 -10.88 1.15 -3.29
C PRO A 109 -11.15 2.33 -2.36
N PHE A 110 -10.37 3.40 -2.56
CA PHE A 110 -10.61 4.70 -1.96
C PHE A 110 -10.34 5.80 -2.99
N VAL A 111 -11.31 6.68 -3.23
CA VAL A 111 -11.23 7.74 -4.25
C VAL A 111 -11.46 9.10 -3.61
N PRO A 112 -10.41 9.83 -3.20
CA PRO A 112 -10.56 11.16 -2.61
C PRO A 112 -10.93 12.21 -3.66
N THR A 113 -11.84 13.13 -3.31
CA THR A 113 -12.30 14.23 -4.19
C THR A 113 -11.97 15.62 -3.63
N GLY A 114 -11.21 15.71 -2.53
CA GLY A 114 -10.82 16.96 -1.87
C GLY A 114 -10.60 16.76 -0.38
N SER A 115 -10.67 17.85 0.40
CA SER A 115 -10.47 17.83 1.87
C SER A 115 -11.55 16.98 2.56
N ASN A 116 -11.20 15.72 2.86
CA ASN A 116 -12.02 14.75 3.57
C ASN A 116 -13.34 14.35 2.87
N ARG A 117 -13.35 14.34 1.53
CA ARG A 117 -14.47 13.82 0.74
C ARG A 117 -14.04 12.69 -0.18
N ARG A 118 -14.92 11.71 -0.36
CA ARG A 118 -14.70 10.52 -1.20
C ARG A 118 -15.80 10.37 -2.24
N ASP A 119 -15.46 9.83 -3.39
CA ASP A 119 -16.41 9.45 -4.43
C ASP A 119 -16.80 7.97 -4.27
N TYR A 120 -17.90 7.75 -3.56
CA TYR A 120 -18.41 6.41 -3.30
C TYR A 120 -18.90 5.69 -4.56
N GLU A 121 -19.37 6.42 -5.57
CA GLU A 121 -19.83 5.83 -6.83
C GLU A 121 -18.65 5.24 -7.61
N SER A 122 -17.55 6.00 -7.72
CA SER A 122 -16.32 5.52 -8.33
C SER A 122 -15.70 4.36 -7.54
N GLU A 123 -15.71 4.43 -6.20
CA GLU A 123 -15.25 3.32 -5.35
C GLU A 123 -16.07 2.04 -5.60
N MET A 124 -17.40 2.13 -5.67
CA MET A 124 -18.25 0.97 -5.97
C MET A 124 -17.98 0.39 -7.36
N ALA A 125 -17.75 1.24 -8.36
CA ALA A 125 -17.39 0.79 -9.70
C ALA A 125 -16.04 0.05 -9.72
N ILE A 126 -15.02 0.56 -9.02
CA ILE A 126 -13.71 -0.12 -8.91
C ILE A 126 -13.85 -1.44 -8.16
N ALA A 127 -14.62 -1.47 -7.07
CA ALA A 127 -14.88 -2.70 -6.32
C ALA A 127 -15.57 -3.77 -7.17
N GLU A 128 -16.47 -3.39 -8.06
CA GLU A 128 -17.07 -4.33 -9.00
C GLU A 128 -16.05 -4.87 -10.01
N MET A 129 -15.15 -4.00 -10.51
CA MET A 129 -14.04 -4.46 -11.35
C MET A 129 -13.15 -5.47 -10.61
N PHE A 130 -12.87 -5.28 -9.33
CA PHE A 130 -12.15 -6.26 -8.52
C PHE A 130 -12.88 -7.61 -8.47
N ARG A 131 -14.19 -7.62 -8.20
CA ARG A 131 -14.99 -8.86 -8.15
C ARG A 131 -15.00 -9.59 -9.49
N ILE A 132 -15.21 -8.88 -10.59
CA ILE A 132 -15.20 -9.46 -11.95
C ILE A 132 -13.85 -10.14 -12.24
N ASN A 133 -12.75 -9.58 -11.74
CA ASN A 133 -11.41 -10.14 -11.88
C ASN A 133 -11.02 -11.10 -10.73
N SER A 134 -12.00 -11.60 -9.96
CA SER A 134 -11.79 -12.55 -8.87
C SER A 134 -10.87 -12.06 -7.73
N ILE A 135 -10.72 -10.73 -7.59
CA ILE A 135 -10.01 -10.12 -6.47
C ILE A 135 -10.98 -10.06 -5.28
N PRO A 136 -10.64 -10.63 -4.10
CA PRO A 136 -11.49 -10.58 -2.92
C PRO A 136 -11.70 -9.15 -2.44
N VAL A 137 -12.97 -8.74 -2.29
CA VAL A 137 -13.31 -7.37 -1.86
C VAL A 137 -13.81 -7.37 -0.42
N GLU A 138 -13.46 -6.31 0.31
CA GLU A 138 -14.01 -6.01 1.63
C GLU A 138 -15.47 -5.60 1.58
N SER A 139 -16.19 -5.85 2.68
CA SER A 139 -17.50 -5.23 2.87
C SER A 139 -17.35 -3.70 2.92
N PRO A 140 -18.26 -2.90 2.33
CA PRO A 140 -18.14 -1.44 2.28
C PRO A 140 -17.97 -0.76 3.65
N GLN A 141 -18.47 -1.39 4.71
CA GLN A 141 -18.33 -0.93 6.11
C GLN A 141 -16.88 -0.97 6.61
N ASN A 142 -16.02 -1.76 5.97
CA ASN A 142 -14.59 -1.89 6.27
C ASN A 142 -13.71 -1.05 5.33
N TRP A 143 -14.30 -0.13 4.54
CA TRP A 143 -13.54 0.73 3.63
C TRP A 143 -13.09 1.98 4.38
N TYR A 144 -11.92 1.88 5.00
CA TYR A 144 -11.33 2.96 5.79
C TYR A 144 -10.70 4.00 4.86
N PRO A 145 -10.97 5.29 5.08
CA PRO A 145 -10.38 6.33 4.24
C PRO A 145 -8.87 6.48 4.51
N LEU A 146 -8.13 6.85 3.48
CA LEU A 146 -6.68 7.05 3.53
C LEU A 146 -6.35 8.52 3.21
N TRP A 147 -6.80 9.42 4.09
CA TRP A 147 -6.57 10.86 3.93
C TRP A 147 -5.08 11.20 4.04
N ASN A 148 -4.64 12.19 3.27
CA ASN A 148 -3.26 12.70 3.30
C ASN A 148 -2.17 11.61 3.13
N ALA A 149 -2.49 10.52 2.43
CA ALA A 149 -1.52 9.48 2.13
C ALA A 149 -0.28 10.12 1.46
N PRO A 150 0.95 9.81 1.92
CA PRO A 150 2.18 10.35 1.34
C PRO A 150 2.54 9.69 -0.01
N LEU A 151 1.54 9.30 -0.78
CA LEU A 151 1.56 8.73 -2.13
C LEU A 151 1.04 9.75 -3.14
#